data_AF-A0A940BBX1-F1
#
_entry.id   AF-A0A940BBX1-F1
#
_cell.length_a   1.000
_cell.length_b   1.000
_cell.length_c   1.000
_cell.angle_alpha   90.00
_cell.angle_beta   90.00
_cell.angle_gamma   90.00
#
_symmetry.space_group_name_H-M   'P 1'
#
loop_
_entity.id
_entity.type
_entity.pdbx_description
1 polymer ?
#
loop_
_entity_poly.entity_id
_entity_poly.type
_entity_poly.pdbx_seq_one_letter_code
_entity_poly.pdbx_strand_id
1 'polypeptide(L)'
;MMMHKMAKNPFYWIYLVFCLAILLPSIAVSVRRLHDIGRCGWWYLLFVVLTALPQLAIHLELGKVVTIISCCIAVPVLVWYIIWLCIDSQPGENKWGPNPKEVSQQQD
;
A
#
# COMPACT_ATOMS: atom_id res chain seq x y z
N MET A 1 5.53 24.76 -20.80
CA MET A 1 6.87 24.60 -21.42
C MET A 1 7.70 23.46 -20.82
N MET A 2 7.52 23.07 -19.54
CA MET A 2 8.30 22.01 -18.88
C MET A 2 7.84 20.56 -19.24
N MET A 3 6.54 20.32 -19.46
CA MET A 3 6.01 18.98 -19.76
C MET A 3 6.45 18.41 -21.11
N HIS A 4 6.65 19.25 -22.12
CA HIS A 4 7.15 18.83 -23.44
C HIS A 4 8.62 18.38 -23.40
N LYS A 5 9.41 18.88 -22.44
CA LYS A 5 10.80 18.44 -22.25
C LYS A 5 10.87 17.06 -21.58
N MET A 6 9.96 16.78 -20.64
CA MET A 6 9.88 15.48 -19.96
C MET A 6 9.52 14.34 -20.92
N ALA A 7 8.57 14.57 -21.84
CA ALA A 7 8.06 13.56 -22.77
C ALA A 7 9.07 13.09 -23.84
N LYS A 8 10.16 13.83 -24.05
CA LYS A 8 11.21 13.47 -25.03
C LYS A 8 12.31 12.60 -24.43
N ASN A 9 12.35 12.43 -23.11
CA ASN A 9 13.36 11.63 -22.44
C ASN A 9 12.89 10.16 -22.37
N PRO A 10 13.56 9.22 -23.06
CA PRO A 10 13.13 7.82 -23.07
C PRO A 10 13.15 7.19 -21.67
N PHE A 11 14.05 7.65 -20.80
CA PHE A 11 14.14 7.22 -19.40
C PHE A 11 12.85 7.48 -18.61
N TYR A 12 12.13 8.57 -18.90
CA TYR A 12 10.88 8.89 -18.21
C TYR A 12 9.79 7.85 -18.50
N TRP A 13 9.68 7.44 -19.77
CA TRP A 13 8.70 6.44 -20.20
C TRP A 13 9.02 5.05 -19.65
N ILE A 14 10.29 4.66 -19.65
CA ILE A 14 10.74 3.39 -19.04
C ILE A 14 10.37 3.37 -17.55
N TYR A 15 10.64 4.46 -16.82
CA TYR A 15 10.28 4.59 -15.41
C TYR A 15 8.75 4.48 -15.19
N LEU A 16 7.95 5.16 -16.01
CA LEU A 16 6.49 5.12 -15.90
C LEU A 16 5.93 3.72 -16.12
N VAL A 17 6.41 2.99 -17.13
CA VAL A 17 6.00 1.61 -17.40
C VAL A 17 6.42 0.68 -16.25
N PHE A 18 7.62 0.85 -15.71
CA PHE A 18 8.09 0.08 -14.57
C PHE A 18 7.21 0.29 -13.32
N CYS A 19 6.84 1.54 -13.02
CA CYS A 19 5.93 1.85 -11.93
C CYS A 19 4.56 1.17 -12.12
N LEU A 20 4.00 1.19 -13.34
CA LEU A 20 2.73 0.54 -13.64
C LEU A 20 2.82 -1.00 -13.54
N ALA A 21 3.92 -1.58 -13.99
CA ALA A 21 4.14 -3.03 -13.94
C ALA A 21 4.20 -3.56 -12.50
N ILE A 22 4.75 -2.78 -11.56
CA ILE A 22 4.86 -3.16 -10.14
C ILE A 22 3.59 -2.82 -9.35
N LEU A 23 2.83 -1.81 -9.78
CA LEU A 23 1.62 -1.36 -9.08
C LEU A 23 0.62 -2.50 -8.86
N LEU A 24 0.31 -3.29 -9.90
CA LEU A 24 -0.67 -4.37 -9.79
C LEU A 24 -0.22 -5.48 -8.82
N PRO A 25 1.01 -6.04 -8.91
CA PRO A 25 1.53 -6.97 -7.91
C PRO A 25 1.53 -6.41 -6.48
N SER A 26 1.92 -5.15 -6.29
CA SER A 26 1.97 -4.54 -4.95
C SER A 26 0.59 -4.48 -4.29
N ILE A 27 -0.44 -4.11 -5.06
CA ILE A 27 -1.83 -4.10 -4.58
C ILE A 27 -2.29 -5.52 -4.29
N ALA A 28 -2.03 -6.47 -5.20
CA ALA A 28 -2.47 -7.86 -5.07
C ALA A 28 -1.90 -8.54 -3.80
N VAL A 29 -0.60 -8.39 -3.54
CA VAL A 29 0.05 -8.93 -2.34
C VAL A 29 -0.48 -8.27 -1.07
N SER A 30 -0.69 -6.95 -1.09
CA SER A 30 -1.22 -6.22 0.07
C SER A 30 -2.63 -6.67 0.41
N VAL A 31 -3.53 -6.78 -0.58
CA VAL A 31 -4.89 -7.27 -0.38
C VAL A 31 -4.90 -8.70 0.14
N ARG A 32 -4.02 -9.57 -0.39
CA ARG A 32 -3.86 -10.95 0.11
C ARG A 32 -3.46 -10.96 1.59
N ARG A 33 -2.46 -10.17 1.99
CA ARG A 33 -2.06 -10.07 3.40
C ARG A 33 -3.19 -9.59 4.31
N LEU A 34 -4.00 -8.64 3.85
CA LEU A 34 -5.18 -8.21 4.60
C LEU A 34 -6.24 -9.32 4.71
N HIS A 35 -6.42 -10.12 3.67
CA HIS A 35 -7.34 -11.26 3.68
C HIS A 35 -6.87 -12.35 4.64
N ASP A 36 -5.58 -12.62 4.71
CA ASP A 36 -5.00 -13.61 5.62
C ASP A 36 -5.28 -13.27 7.11
N ILE A 37 -5.30 -11.98 7.47
CA ILE A 37 -5.67 -11.49 8.82
C ILE A 37 -7.18 -11.27 9.00
N GLY A 38 -7.99 -11.71 8.02
CA GLY A 38 -9.46 -11.63 8.00
C GLY A 38 -10.04 -10.22 7.81
N ARG A 39 -9.24 -9.27 7.33
CA ARG A 39 -9.69 -7.93 6.95
C ARG A 39 -10.13 -7.91 5.47
N CYS A 40 -10.87 -6.88 5.05
CA CYS A 40 -11.23 -6.68 3.65
C CYS A 40 -10.17 -5.83 2.92
N GLY A 41 -10.01 -6.06 1.61
CA GLY A 41 -9.04 -5.31 0.79
C GLY A 41 -9.23 -3.79 0.77
N TRP A 42 -10.43 -3.27 1.07
CA TRP A 42 -10.71 -1.83 1.12
C TRP A 42 -9.85 -1.06 2.13
N TRP A 43 -9.41 -1.72 3.20
CA TRP A 43 -8.49 -1.11 4.16
C TRP A 43 -7.15 -0.71 3.52
N TYR A 44 -6.70 -1.42 2.48
CA TYR A 44 -5.49 -1.05 1.76
C TYR A 44 -5.66 0.32 1.06
N LEU A 45 -6.83 0.58 0.46
CA LEU A 45 -7.11 1.88 -0.16
C LEU A 45 -7.10 3.01 0.86
N LEU A 46 -7.63 2.77 2.07
CA LEU A 46 -7.55 3.75 3.15
C LEU A 46 -6.09 4.07 3.51
N PHE A 47 -5.22 3.07 3.65
CA PHE A 47 -3.79 3.29 3.91
C PHE A 47 -3.11 4.06 2.78
N VAL A 48 -3.38 3.72 1.52
CA VAL A 48 -2.82 4.42 0.35
C VAL A 48 -3.27 5.88 0.33
N VAL A 49 -4.55 6.15 0.54
CA VAL A 49 -5.07 7.53 0.55
C VAL A 49 -4.42 8.34 1.67
N LEU A 50 -4.45 7.85 2.90
CA LEU A 50 -3.93 8.57 4.07
C LEU A 50 -2.42 8.81 3.98
N THR A 51 -1.67 7.86 3.43
CA THR A 51 -0.21 8.02 3.23
C THR A 51 0.13 8.90 2.03
N ALA A 52 -0.74 9.03 1.02
CA ALA A 52 -0.52 9.90 -0.14
C ALA A 52 -0.88 11.39 0.08
N LEU A 53 -1.71 11.69 1.09
CA LEU A 53 -2.08 13.07 1.44
C LEU A 53 -0.89 14.02 1.66
N PRO A 54 0.18 13.66 2.42
CA PRO A 54 1.33 14.55 2.57
C PRO A 54 2.07 14.83 1.26
N GLN A 55 2.23 13.85 0.36
CA GLN A 55 2.83 14.05 -0.95
C GLN A 55 2.02 15.02 -1.82
N LEU A 56 0.69 14.89 -1.77
CA LEU A 56 -0.21 15.81 -2.46
C LEU A 56 -0.13 17.22 -1.86
N ALA A 57 -0.06 17.32 -0.53
CA ALA A 57 0.04 18.61 0.17
C ALA A 57 1.29 19.40 -0.24
N ILE A 58 2.41 18.70 -0.43
CA ILE A 58 3.67 19.27 -0.91
C ILE A 58 3.55 19.72 -2.37
N HIS A 59 2.98 18.91 -3.26
CA HIS A 59 2.86 19.24 -4.69
C HIS A 59 1.90 20.40 -4.98
N LEU A 60 0.89 20.58 -4.14
CA LEU A 60 -0.10 21.65 -4.26
C LEU A 60 0.24 22.88 -3.42
N GLU A 61 1.40 22.90 -2.75
CA GLU A 61 1.87 24.00 -1.92
C GLU A 61 0.84 24.51 -0.89
N LEU A 62 0.05 23.62 -0.27
CA LEU A 62 -1.04 23.95 0.68
C LEU A 62 -0.61 24.66 1.98
N GLY A 63 0.68 24.96 2.13
CA GLY A 63 1.24 25.62 3.30
C GLY A 63 1.78 24.66 4.36
N LYS A 64 2.80 25.13 5.08
CA LYS A 64 3.61 24.31 6.00
C LYS A 64 2.80 23.62 7.10
N VAL A 65 1.80 24.30 7.65
CA VAL A 65 0.98 23.76 8.76
C VAL A 65 0.18 22.53 8.30
N VAL A 66 -0.47 22.61 7.13
CA VAL A 66 -1.25 21.50 6.56
C VAL A 66 -0.34 20.30 6.27
N THR A 67 0.84 20.55 5.70
CA THR A 67 1.83 19.50 5.44
C THR A 67 2.28 18.81 6.74
N ILE A 68 2.62 19.56 7.79
CA ILE A 68 3.03 19.00 9.08
C ILE A 68 1.92 18.13 9.68
N ILE A 69 0.67 18.62 9.68
CA ILE A 69 -0.48 17.86 10.18
C ILE A 69 -0.65 16.55 9.39
N SER A 70 -0.58 16.60 8.06
CA SER A 70 -0.72 15.41 7.21
C SER A 70 0.40 14.38 7.45
N CYS A 71 1.64 14.81 7.67
CA CYS A 71 2.75 13.93 8.03
C CYS A 71 2.54 13.29 9.41
N CYS A 72 2.09 14.06 10.40
CA CYS A 72 1.81 13.55 11.74
C CYS A 72 0.70 12.49 11.76
N ILE A 73 -0.25 12.54 10.81
CA ILE A 73 -1.27 11.50 10.63
C ILE A 73 -0.71 10.30 9.85
N ALA A 74 0.05 10.55 8.78
CA ALA A 74 0.57 9.51 7.91
C ALA A 74 1.57 8.57 8.61
N VAL A 75 2.40 9.09 9.53
CA VAL A 75 3.41 8.27 10.23
C VAL A 75 2.78 7.19 11.12
N PRO A 76 1.85 7.48 12.04
CA PRO A 76 1.12 6.45 12.80
C PRO A 76 0.37 5.46 11.91
N VAL A 77 -0.24 5.94 10.82
CA VAL A 77 -0.95 5.10 9.85
C VAL A 77 0.01 4.12 9.17
N LEU A 78 1.21 4.56 8.82
CA LEU A 78 2.26 3.70 8.28
C LEU A 78 2.73 2.65 9.29
N VAL A 79 2.95 3.05 10.55
CA VAL A 79 3.32 2.11 11.63
C VAL A 79 2.23 1.06 11.81
N TRP A 80 0.96 1.47 11.83
CA TRP A 80 -0.18 0.57 11.94
C TRP A 80 -0.26 -0.40 10.75
N TYR A 81 -0.01 0.07 9.54
CA TYR A 81 0.05 -0.78 8.36
C TYR A 81 1.18 -1.81 8.45
N ILE A 82 2.37 -1.42 8.93
CA ILE A 82 3.49 -2.34 9.16
C ILE A 82 3.11 -3.40 10.20
N ILE A 83 2.45 -3.01 11.29
CA ILE A 83 1.95 -3.96 12.29
C ILE A 83 1.02 -4.98 11.63
N TRP A 84 0.11 -4.57 10.75
CA TRP A 84 -0.76 -5.48 10.00
C TRP A 84 -0.02 -6.40 9.05
N LEU A 85 1.08 -5.95 8.45
CA LEU A 85 1.93 -6.82 7.66
C LEU A 85 2.59 -7.90 8.51
N CYS A 86 2.96 -7.57 9.75
CA CYS A 86 3.62 -8.48 10.69
C CYS A 86 2.68 -9.36 11.53
N ILE A 87 1.38 -9.06 11.60
CA ILE A 87 0.41 -9.89 12.34
C ILE A 87 0.26 -11.26 11.67
N ASP A 88 0.28 -12.32 12.46
CA ASP A 88 0.03 -13.66 11.93
C ASP A 88 -1.39 -13.80 11.34
N SER A 89 -1.51 -14.67 10.33
CA SER A 89 -2.79 -15.03 9.73
C SER A 89 -3.75 -15.62 10.78
N GLN A 90 -5.06 -15.46 10.57
CA GLN A 90 -6.05 -16.04 11.49
C GLN A 90 -5.92 -17.56 11.57
N PRO A 91 -6.11 -18.16 12.77
CA PRO A 91 -6.15 -19.61 12.88
C PRO A 91 -7.41 -20.18 12.24
N GLY A 92 -7.31 -21.37 11.65
CA GLY A 92 -8.38 -22.04 10.91
C GLY A 92 -8.59 -21.53 9.48
N GLU A 93 -9.75 -21.89 8.91
CA GLU A 93 -10.19 -21.35 7.62
C GLU A 93 -10.93 -20.02 7.82
N ASN A 94 -10.60 -19.02 7.01
CA ASN A 94 -11.37 -17.79 6.93
C ASN A 94 -12.20 -17.77 5.64
N LYS A 95 -13.04 -16.74 5.47
CA LYS A 95 -13.89 -16.57 4.27
C LYS A 95 -13.15 -16.49 2.92
N TRP A 96 -11.83 -16.35 2.94
CA TRP A 96 -10.96 -16.22 1.77
C TRP A 96 -10.13 -17.47 1.48
N GLY A 97 -10.07 -18.42 2.41
CA GLY A 97 -9.41 -19.71 2.23
C GLY A 97 -8.77 -20.27 3.51
N PRO A 98 -8.26 -21.51 3.43
CA PRO A 98 -7.55 -22.15 4.53
C PRO A 98 -6.21 -21.50 4.82
N ASN A 99 -5.83 -21.47 6.09
CA ASN A 99 -4.50 -21.08 6.53
C ASN A 99 -3.48 -22.17 6.14
N PRO A 100 -2.49 -21.89 5.26
CA PRO A 100 -1.52 -22.88 4.82
C PRO A 100 -0.64 -23.43 5.95
N LYS A 101 -0.48 -22.69 7.06
CA LYS A 101 0.34 -23.10 8.20
C LYS A 101 -0.27 -24.27 8.98
N GLU A 102 -1.59 -24.42 8.95
CA GLU A 102 -2.31 -25.44 9.72
C GLU A 102 -2.59 -26.69 8.90
N VAL A 103 -2.84 -26.54 7.60
CA VAL A 103 -3.07 -27.67 6.69
C VAL A 103 -1.88 -28.63 6.69
N SER A 104 -0.66 -28.11 6.73
CA SER A 104 0.56 -28.93 6.80
C SER A 104 0.73 -29.66 8.13
N GLN A 105 0.22 -29.12 9.25
CA GLN A 105 0.38 -29.73 10.57
C GLN A 105 -0.60 -30.87 10.87
N GLN A 106 -1.66 -31.01 10.07
CA GLN A 106 -2.67 -32.08 10.22
C GLN A 106 -2.35 -33.34 9.40
N GLN A 107 -1.32 -33.29 8.54
CA GLN A 107 -0.94 -34.39 7.64
C GLN A 107 0.27 -35.20 8.14
N ASP A 108 0.87 -34.81 9.26
CA ASP A 108 1.91 -35.56 10.00
C ASP A 108 1.30 -36.32 11.18
#